data_AF-A0A4U7JBT2-F1
#
_entry.id   AF-A0A4U7JBT2-F1
#
_cell.length_a   1.000
_cell.length_b   1.000
_cell.length_c   1.000
_cell.angle_alpha   90.00
_cell.angle_beta   90.00
_cell.angle_gamma   90.00
#
_symmetry.space_group_name_H-M   'P 1'
#
loop_
_entity.id
_entity.type
_entity.pdbx_description
1 polymer ?
#
loop_
_entity_poly.entity_id
_entity_poly.type
_entity_poly.pdbx_seq_one_letter_code
_entity_poly.pdbx_strand_id
1 'polypeptide(L)'
;MDKPWIDGPKELLMHAAEHLNNNGDFDRRIALISIDNAVELTIKTYLSLPKRIRKTEGPSRKELQEAENSFPTYLDLLEKYDAKKVSDINIDDIEWYHRLRNQLYHAGNGMTIEVSKVEAYFEIARGLFDSIFNVNILNDFKFAYTTNIGKFMEIWTGFEKKLRSRLPPKGEKYAYYWKRDFLASIDSRLVPVFNEVMDFRDNVVHGQLEATTKDYKEIIDKIEYINSALY
;
A
#
# COMPACT_ATOMS: atom_id res chain seq x y z
N MET A 1 23.09 9.97 4.81
CA MET A 1 22.20 10.94 5.48
C MET A 1 20.84 10.75 4.87
N ASP A 2 19.87 10.37 5.69
CA ASP A 2 18.48 10.33 5.26
C ASP A 2 18.05 11.73 4.84
N LYS A 3 17.18 11.81 3.83
CA LYS A 3 16.72 13.09 3.30
C LYS A 3 15.77 13.70 4.34
N PRO A 4 15.93 14.95 4.77
CA PRO A 4 15.21 15.50 5.93
C PRO A 4 13.69 15.56 5.75
N TRP A 5 13.19 15.54 4.51
CA TRP A 5 11.76 15.51 4.22
C TRP A 5 11.12 14.13 4.44
N ILE A 6 11.92 13.08 4.62
CA ILE A 6 11.43 11.71 4.83
C ILE A 6 11.09 11.48 6.32
N ASP A 7 11.73 12.22 7.23
CA ASP A 7 11.70 11.95 8.68
C ASP A 7 10.28 12.02 9.27
N GLY A 8 9.48 13.03 8.89
CA GLY A 8 8.11 13.18 9.41
C GLY A 8 7.19 11.99 9.08
N PRO A 9 7.00 11.63 7.80
CA PRO A 9 6.18 10.46 7.47
C PRO A 9 6.79 9.14 7.99
N LYS A 10 8.12 9.02 8.05
CA LYS A 10 8.79 7.85 8.64
C LYS A 10 8.46 7.69 10.12
N GLU A 11 8.56 8.78 10.88
CA GLU A 11 8.28 8.82 12.30
C GLU A 11 6.84 8.37 12.60
N LEU A 12 5.86 8.83 11.82
CA LEU A 12 4.46 8.42 11.98
C LEU A 12 4.26 6.90 11.74
N LEU A 13 4.93 6.31 10.75
CA LEU A 13 4.90 4.86 10.56
C LEU A 13 5.60 4.13 11.71
N MET A 14 6.68 4.67 12.27
CA MET A 14 7.36 4.06 13.42
C MET A 14 6.44 4.04 14.65
N HIS A 15 5.78 5.16 14.96
CA HIS A 15 4.79 5.23 16.04
C HIS A 15 3.63 4.26 15.81
N ALA A 16 3.16 4.12 14.57
CA ALA A 16 2.12 3.14 14.24
C ALA A 16 2.56 1.70 14.54
N ALA A 17 3.80 1.34 14.20
CA ALA A 17 4.37 0.03 14.48
C ALA A 17 4.51 -0.22 16.00
N GLU A 18 4.91 0.78 16.76
CA GLU A 18 4.99 0.70 18.23
C GLU A 18 3.62 0.42 18.86
N HIS A 19 2.57 1.10 18.41
CA HIS A 19 1.20 0.84 18.86
C HIS A 19 0.70 -0.56 18.45
N LEU A 20 1.02 -1.02 17.24
CA LEU A 20 0.66 -2.38 16.81
C LEU A 20 1.24 -3.46 17.76
N ASN A 21 2.44 -3.25 18.31
CA ASN A 21 3.03 -4.18 19.28
C ASN A 21 2.28 -4.24 20.62
N ASN A 22 1.67 -3.14 21.06
CA ASN A 22 0.94 -3.09 22.32
C ASN A 22 -0.42 -3.83 22.24
N ASN A 23 -0.95 -4.02 21.03
CA ASN A 23 -2.12 -4.83 20.68
C ASN A 23 -3.43 -4.53 21.48
N GLY A 24 -3.54 -3.35 22.08
CA GLY A 24 -4.75 -2.86 22.72
C GLY A 24 -5.74 -2.23 21.73
N ASP A 25 -7.02 -2.20 22.06
CA ASP A 25 -8.03 -1.56 21.20
C ASP A 25 -7.80 -0.05 21.00
N PHE A 26 -7.26 0.61 22.01
CA PHE A 26 -6.79 2.00 21.92
C PHE A 26 -5.60 2.08 20.96
N ASP A 27 -4.58 1.24 21.15
CA ASP A 27 -3.39 1.23 20.30
C ASP A 27 -3.72 0.94 18.84
N ARG A 28 -4.64 0.03 18.53
CA ARG A 28 -5.07 -0.24 17.15
C ARG A 28 -5.69 0.98 16.48
N ARG A 29 -6.44 1.79 17.23
CA ARG A 29 -6.96 3.06 16.70
C ARG A 29 -5.83 4.04 16.46
N ILE A 30 -4.95 4.25 17.44
CA ILE A 30 -3.82 5.17 17.30
C ILE A 30 -2.92 4.74 16.14
N ALA A 31 -2.66 3.45 15.99
CA ALA A 31 -1.92 2.90 14.85
C ALA A 31 -2.62 3.22 13.53
N LEU A 32 -3.92 2.96 13.38
CA LEU A 32 -4.66 3.29 12.15
C LEU A 32 -4.56 4.79 11.80
N ILE A 33 -4.69 5.65 12.80
CA ILE A 33 -4.60 7.11 12.66
C ILE A 33 -3.22 7.52 12.18
N SER A 34 -2.19 7.00 12.85
CA SER A 34 -0.80 7.27 12.52
C SER A 34 -0.44 6.77 11.13
N ILE A 35 -0.96 5.61 10.71
CA ILE A 35 -0.79 5.07 9.35
C ILE A 35 -1.43 6.03 8.32
N ASP A 36 -2.68 6.43 8.52
CA ASP A 36 -3.37 7.32 7.59
C ASP A 36 -2.69 8.68 7.47
N ASN A 37 -2.28 9.26 8.60
CA ASN A 37 -1.52 10.51 8.62
C ASN A 37 -0.16 10.35 7.93
N ALA A 38 0.50 9.21 8.09
CA ALA A 38 1.76 8.93 7.41
C ALA A 38 1.58 8.86 5.89
N VAL A 39 0.52 8.21 5.41
CA VAL A 39 0.15 8.15 4.00
C VAL A 39 -0.08 9.57 3.45
N GLU A 40 -0.93 10.35 4.11
CA GLU A 40 -1.24 11.72 3.71
C GLU A 40 0.02 12.60 3.68
N LEU A 41 0.84 12.55 4.73
CA LEU A 41 2.06 13.34 4.83
C LEU A 41 3.12 12.88 3.82
N THR A 42 3.21 11.59 3.50
CA THR A 42 4.10 11.05 2.46
C THR A 42 3.77 11.68 1.11
N ILE A 43 2.48 11.68 0.75
CA ILE A 43 2.00 12.19 -0.54
C ILE A 43 2.17 13.71 -0.62
N LYS A 44 1.72 14.44 0.42
CA LYS A 44 1.87 15.90 0.50
C LYS A 44 3.33 16.34 0.41
N THR A 45 4.19 15.69 1.18
CA THR A 45 5.62 15.95 1.15
C THR A 45 6.16 15.74 -0.26
N TYR A 46 5.90 14.58 -0.87
CA TYR A 46 6.39 14.29 -2.21
C TYR A 46 5.94 15.31 -3.25
N LEU A 47 4.65 15.64 -3.27
CA LEU A 47 4.07 16.54 -4.27
C LEU A 47 4.59 17.97 -4.13
N SER A 48 4.90 18.41 -2.90
CA SER A 48 5.47 19.73 -2.62
C SER A 48 6.99 19.83 -2.88
N LEU A 49 7.68 18.71 -3.10
CA LEU A 49 9.11 18.74 -3.38
C LEU A 49 9.40 19.48 -4.71
N PRO A 50 10.47 20.29 -4.76
CA PRO A 50 10.85 20.99 -5.98
C PRO A 50 11.26 20.00 -7.07
N LYS A 51 11.04 20.39 -8.34
CA LYS A 51 11.40 19.63 -9.55
C LYS A 51 12.82 19.05 -9.51
N ARG A 52 13.80 19.78 -8.97
CA ARG A 52 15.20 19.31 -8.84
C ARG A 52 15.36 18.04 -7.99
N ILE A 53 14.46 17.82 -7.03
CA ILE A 53 14.46 16.62 -6.17
C ILE A 53 13.64 15.50 -6.84
N ARG A 54 12.45 15.82 -7.34
CA ARG A 54 11.54 14.85 -7.98
C ARG A 54 12.04 14.33 -9.33
N LYS A 55 12.80 15.15 -10.06
CA LYS A 55 13.22 14.93 -11.46
C LYS A 55 12.07 14.90 -12.47
N THR A 56 10.83 15.13 -12.02
CA THR A 56 9.60 15.24 -12.82
C THR A 56 8.94 16.60 -12.56
N GLU A 57 8.08 17.04 -13.48
CA GLU A 57 7.19 18.17 -13.20
C GLU A 57 6.28 17.83 -12.02
N GLY A 58 5.87 18.86 -11.27
CA GLY A 58 4.97 18.72 -10.14
C GLY A 58 3.73 19.59 -10.27
N PRO A 59 2.75 19.41 -9.36
CA PRO A 59 1.58 20.27 -9.30
C PRO A 59 1.99 21.74 -9.13
N SER A 60 1.19 22.61 -9.73
CA SER A 60 1.25 24.04 -9.45
C SER A 60 0.84 24.32 -7.99
N ARG A 61 1.22 25.51 -7.48
CA ARG A 61 0.77 25.97 -6.17
C ARG A 61 -0.75 25.98 -6.03
N LYS A 62 -1.45 26.32 -7.12
CA LYS A 62 -2.92 26.34 -7.17
C LYS A 62 -3.51 24.94 -7.02
N GLU A 63 -2.98 23.95 -7.74
CA GLU A 63 -3.42 22.55 -7.61
C GLU A 63 -3.16 22.00 -6.21
N LEU A 64 -2.01 22.33 -5.59
CA LEU A 64 -1.74 21.93 -4.21
C LEU A 64 -2.72 22.55 -3.21
N GLN A 65 -3.08 23.82 -3.39
CA GLN A 65 -4.03 24.53 -2.54
C GLN A 65 -5.46 24.00 -2.72
N GLU A 66 -5.86 23.64 -3.94
CA GLU A 66 -7.15 23.01 -4.21
C GLU A 66 -7.23 21.62 -3.53
N ALA A 67 -6.13 20.87 -3.53
CA ALA A 67 -6.03 19.57 -2.88
C ALA A 67 -6.03 19.62 -1.34
N GLU A 68 -5.71 20.76 -0.70
CA GLU A 68 -5.67 20.87 0.77
C GLU A 68 -6.98 20.46 1.45
N ASN A 69 -8.11 20.61 0.75
CA ASN A 69 -9.45 20.32 1.28
C ASN A 69 -9.93 18.89 0.98
N SER A 70 -9.15 18.08 0.26
CA SER A 70 -9.58 16.77 -0.24
C SER A 70 -8.40 15.82 -0.41
N PHE A 71 -8.31 14.81 0.47
CA PHE A 71 -7.30 13.77 0.35
C PHE A 71 -7.36 12.99 -0.98
N PRO A 72 -8.55 12.63 -1.52
CA PRO A 72 -8.65 12.03 -2.86
C PRO A 72 -7.97 12.87 -3.95
N THR A 73 -8.03 14.20 -3.86
CA THR A 73 -7.38 15.08 -4.83
C THR A 73 -5.86 15.00 -4.76
N TYR A 74 -5.26 14.70 -3.59
CA TYR A 74 -3.83 14.40 -3.52
C TYR A 74 -3.47 13.08 -4.22
N LEU A 75 -4.35 12.07 -4.18
CA LEU A 75 -4.17 10.82 -4.90
C LEU A 75 -4.21 11.06 -6.42
N ASP A 76 -5.20 11.82 -6.88
CA ASP A 76 -5.32 12.22 -8.30
C ASP A 76 -4.06 12.95 -8.79
N LEU A 77 -3.52 13.88 -7.99
CA LEU A 77 -2.29 14.60 -8.32
C LEU A 77 -1.07 13.67 -8.34
N LEU A 78 -1.01 12.69 -7.44
CA LEU A 78 0.07 11.72 -7.41
C LEU A 78 0.07 10.83 -8.67
N GLU A 79 -1.10 10.35 -9.09
CA GLU A 79 -1.24 9.61 -10.34
C GLU A 79 -0.91 10.47 -11.55
N LYS A 80 -1.43 11.70 -11.60
CA LYS A 80 -1.21 12.65 -12.71
C LYS A 80 0.27 12.96 -12.92
N TYR A 81 1.01 13.23 -11.85
CA TYR A 81 2.39 13.69 -11.96
C TYR A 81 3.44 12.60 -11.79
N ASP A 82 3.09 11.47 -11.17
CA ASP A 82 4.04 10.37 -10.96
C ASP A 82 3.39 8.98 -10.82
N ALA A 83 2.50 8.61 -11.74
CA ALA A 83 1.90 7.27 -11.81
C ALA A 83 2.91 6.11 -11.73
N LYS A 84 4.18 6.33 -12.11
CA LYS A 84 5.22 5.30 -12.01
C LYS A 84 5.58 4.97 -10.56
N LYS A 85 5.48 5.94 -9.64
CA LYS A 85 5.75 5.78 -8.20
C LYS A 85 4.63 5.04 -7.47
N VAL A 86 3.44 5.00 -8.04
CA VAL A 86 2.29 4.30 -7.45
C VAL A 86 1.81 3.12 -8.29
N SER A 87 2.57 2.70 -9.30
CA SER A 87 2.12 1.66 -10.23
C SER A 87 1.87 0.29 -9.58
N ASP A 88 2.43 0.09 -8.39
CA ASP A 88 2.42 -1.18 -7.66
C ASP A 88 1.52 -1.11 -6.42
N ILE A 89 0.81 0.01 -6.26
CA ILE A 89 -0.06 0.31 -5.13
C ILE A 89 -1.44 0.53 -5.70
N ASN A 90 -2.43 -0.11 -5.11
CA ASN A 90 -3.81 0.15 -5.46
C ASN A 90 -4.31 1.34 -4.63
N ILE A 91 -4.54 2.46 -5.33
CA ILE A 91 -5.00 3.73 -4.77
C ILE A 91 -6.38 3.59 -4.12
N ASP A 92 -7.23 2.71 -4.65
CA ASP A 92 -8.57 2.47 -4.11
C ASP A 92 -8.53 1.91 -2.68
N ASP A 93 -7.49 1.13 -2.34
CA ASP A 93 -7.33 0.64 -0.96
C ASP A 93 -7.00 1.78 0.00
N ILE A 94 -6.12 2.70 -0.43
CA ILE A 94 -5.76 3.87 0.37
C ILE A 94 -7.01 4.71 0.64
N GLU A 95 -7.84 4.94 -0.38
CA GLU A 95 -9.10 5.65 -0.20
C GLU A 95 -10.09 4.88 0.69
N TRP A 96 -10.17 3.55 0.56
CA TRP A 96 -10.98 2.71 1.43
C TRP A 96 -10.56 2.82 2.90
N TYR A 97 -9.26 2.71 3.19
CA TYR A 97 -8.74 2.85 4.55
C TYR A 97 -8.89 4.27 5.10
N HIS A 98 -8.74 5.29 4.26
CA HIS A 98 -8.99 6.67 4.66
C HIS A 98 -10.46 6.87 5.06
N ARG A 99 -11.41 6.30 4.31
CA ARG A 99 -12.84 6.29 4.67
C ARG A 99 -13.11 5.51 5.95
N LEU A 100 -12.49 4.34 6.13
CA LEU A 100 -12.59 3.54 7.35
C LEU A 100 -12.13 4.34 8.58
N ARG A 101 -10.99 5.03 8.49
CA ARG A 101 -10.50 5.93 9.54
C ARG A 101 -11.53 7.02 9.87
N ASN A 102 -12.06 7.69 8.85
CA ASN A 102 -13.04 8.77 9.04
C ASN A 102 -14.32 8.26 9.74
N GLN A 103 -14.80 7.08 9.37
CA GLN A 103 -15.96 6.46 10.01
C GLN A 103 -15.70 6.18 11.50
N LEU A 104 -14.53 5.65 11.86
CA LEU A 104 -14.20 5.34 13.27
C LEU A 104 -14.14 6.58 14.16
N TYR A 105 -13.79 7.74 13.60
CA TYR A 105 -13.81 9.01 14.33
C TYR A 105 -15.21 9.61 14.44
N HIS A 106 -15.99 9.58 13.35
CA HIS A 106 -17.28 10.26 13.29
C HIS A 106 -18.44 9.44 13.85
N ALA A 107 -18.31 8.11 13.91
CA ALA A 107 -19.40 7.26 14.38
C ALA A 107 -19.63 7.31 15.90
N GLY A 108 -18.69 7.85 16.71
CA GLY A 108 -18.89 8.17 18.14
C GLY A 108 -19.23 6.98 19.07
N ASN A 109 -19.32 5.77 18.52
CA ASN A 109 -19.88 4.57 19.14
C ASN A 109 -18.81 3.60 19.64
N GLY A 110 -17.55 4.04 19.74
CA GLY A 110 -16.51 3.24 20.37
C GLY A 110 -16.19 1.94 19.64
N MET A 111 -16.48 1.82 18.33
CA MET A 111 -16.14 0.62 17.56
C MET A 111 -14.62 0.37 17.58
N THR A 112 -14.26 -0.86 17.94
CA THR A 112 -12.88 -1.35 17.90
C THR A 112 -12.57 -1.82 16.48
N ILE A 113 -11.35 -1.54 16.01
CA ILE A 113 -10.89 -2.00 14.70
C ILE A 113 -10.14 -3.31 14.87
N GLU A 114 -10.39 -4.24 13.96
CA GLU A 114 -9.66 -5.50 13.91
C GLU A 114 -8.19 -5.26 13.58
N VAL A 115 -7.31 -5.96 14.29
CA VAL A 115 -5.85 -5.91 14.05
C VAL A 115 -5.49 -6.29 12.60
N SER A 116 -6.28 -7.18 11.99
CA SER A 116 -6.17 -7.60 10.59
C SER A 116 -6.19 -6.40 9.63
N LYS A 117 -7.09 -5.43 9.87
CA LYS A 117 -7.24 -4.23 9.06
C LYS A 117 -6.09 -3.27 9.23
N VAL A 118 -5.64 -3.07 10.48
CA VAL A 118 -4.54 -2.16 10.78
C VAL A 118 -3.23 -2.70 10.21
N GLU A 119 -2.95 -4.00 10.36
CA GLU A 119 -1.77 -4.65 9.79
C GLU A 119 -1.75 -4.57 8.25
N ALA A 120 -2.89 -4.81 7.59
CA ALA A 120 -2.97 -4.69 6.14
C ALA A 120 -2.80 -3.23 5.65
N TYR A 121 -3.34 -2.24 6.36
CA TYR A 121 -3.11 -0.83 5.98
C TYR A 121 -1.66 -0.41 6.18
N PHE A 122 -1.03 -0.89 7.26
CA PHE A 122 0.37 -0.62 7.53
C PHE A 122 1.26 -1.08 6.37
N GLU A 123 1.03 -2.29 5.84
CA GLU A 123 1.78 -2.80 4.69
C GLU A 123 1.59 -1.93 3.44
N ILE A 124 0.36 -1.47 3.18
CA ILE A 124 0.07 -0.57 2.04
C ILE A 124 0.81 0.76 2.22
N ALA A 125 0.73 1.36 3.40
CA ALA A 125 1.38 2.63 3.72
C ALA A 125 2.90 2.53 3.64
N ARG A 126 3.48 1.44 4.14
CA ARG A 126 4.91 1.13 4.02
C ARG A 126 5.32 1.00 2.55
N GLY A 127 4.55 0.25 1.75
CA GLY A 127 4.78 0.10 0.32
C GLY A 127 4.78 1.44 -0.42
N LEU A 128 3.81 2.30 -0.10
CA LEU A 128 3.73 3.67 -0.61
C LEU A 128 4.94 4.51 -0.27
N PHE A 129 5.33 4.53 1.00
CA PHE A 129 6.48 5.27 1.47
C PHE A 129 7.78 4.82 0.80
N ASP A 130 8.04 3.50 0.79
CA ASP A 130 9.20 2.89 0.15
C ASP A 130 9.29 3.30 -1.32
N SER A 131 8.16 3.21 -2.04
CA SER A 131 8.10 3.51 -3.48
C SER A 131 8.33 5.00 -3.77
N ILE A 132 7.62 5.88 -3.04
CA ILE A 132 7.70 7.34 -3.20
C ILE A 132 9.12 7.83 -2.97
N PHE A 133 9.74 7.44 -1.84
CA PHE A 133 11.06 7.94 -1.46
C PHE A 133 12.23 7.11 -1.97
N ASN A 134 11.95 5.93 -2.55
CA ASN A 134 12.94 4.96 -3.01
C ASN A 134 13.90 4.58 -1.87
N VAL A 135 13.31 4.13 -0.76
CA VAL A 135 13.97 3.68 0.45
C VAL A 135 13.44 2.29 0.84
N ASN A 136 14.10 1.62 1.78
CA ASN A 136 13.62 0.37 2.35
C ASN A 136 13.68 0.49 3.87
N ILE A 137 12.52 0.73 4.48
CA ILE A 137 12.41 0.90 5.93
C ILE A 137 12.03 -0.39 6.68
N LEU A 138 12.02 -1.54 6.00
CA LEU A 138 11.67 -2.83 6.64
C LEU A 138 12.51 -3.12 7.89
N ASN A 139 13.80 -2.76 7.85
CA ASN A 139 14.71 -2.98 8.97
C ASN A 139 14.51 -2.00 10.14
N ASP A 140 13.76 -0.92 9.92
CA ASP A 140 13.56 0.14 10.92
C ASP A 140 12.40 -0.20 11.86
N PHE A 141 11.51 -1.11 11.47
CA PHE A 141 10.35 -1.50 12.26
C PHE A 141 10.61 -2.75 13.09
N LYS A 142 10.33 -2.66 14.39
CA LYS A 142 10.40 -3.80 15.32
C LYS A 142 9.01 -4.32 15.63
N PHE A 143 8.27 -4.80 14.64
CA PHE A 143 7.01 -5.52 14.89
C PHE A 143 6.89 -6.73 13.97
N ALA A 144 6.09 -7.71 14.38
CA ALA A 144 5.78 -8.89 13.60
C ALA A 144 4.27 -8.96 13.36
N TYR A 145 3.88 -9.27 12.13
CA TYR A 145 2.49 -9.52 11.80
C TYR A 145 1.94 -10.69 12.61
N THR A 146 0.85 -10.44 13.32
CA THR A 146 0.18 -11.43 14.16
C THR A 146 -0.93 -12.15 13.40
N THR A 147 -1.53 -11.49 12.41
CA THR A 147 -2.64 -12.04 11.64
C THR A 147 -2.19 -12.72 10.35
N ASN A 148 -3.03 -13.62 9.82
CA ASN A 148 -2.76 -14.25 8.53
C ASN A 148 -2.81 -13.22 7.38
N ILE A 149 -3.70 -12.22 7.45
CA ILE A 149 -3.75 -11.16 6.44
C ILE A 149 -2.49 -10.30 6.47
N GLY A 150 -1.96 -9.94 7.65
CA GLY A 150 -0.72 -9.17 7.76
C GLY A 150 0.45 -9.89 7.12
N LYS A 151 0.63 -11.18 7.48
CA LYS A 151 1.66 -12.05 6.87
C LYS A 151 1.48 -12.21 5.36
N PHE A 152 0.23 -12.38 4.93
CA PHE A 152 -0.10 -12.45 3.50
C PHE A 152 0.25 -11.15 2.77
N MET A 153 -0.07 -9.99 3.34
CA MET A 153 0.21 -8.68 2.75
C MET A 153 1.71 -8.39 2.66
N GLU A 154 2.50 -8.87 3.61
CA GLU A 154 3.97 -8.84 3.54
C GLU A 154 4.50 -9.65 2.34
N ILE A 155 4.05 -10.91 2.21
CA ILE A 155 4.41 -11.79 1.09
C ILE A 155 3.95 -11.19 -0.24
N TRP A 156 2.71 -10.71 -0.30
CA TRP A 156 2.11 -10.07 -1.46
C TRP A 156 2.93 -8.85 -1.92
N THR A 157 3.30 -7.96 -0.99
CA THR A 157 4.09 -6.77 -1.30
C THR A 157 5.48 -7.16 -1.82
N GLY A 158 6.09 -8.20 -1.27
CA GLY A 158 7.34 -8.76 -1.79
C GLY A 158 7.21 -9.33 -3.20
N PHE A 159 6.14 -10.10 -3.45
CA PHE A 159 5.80 -10.62 -4.77
C PHE A 159 5.58 -9.52 -5.80
N GLU A 160 4.78 -8.50 -5.47
CA GLU A 160 4.49 -7.35 -6.33
C GLU A 160 5.76 -6.59 -6.74
N LYS A 161 6.64 -6.29 -5.77
CA LYS A 161 7.94 -5.66 -6.06
C LYS A 161 8.79 -6.51 -7.00
N LYS A 162 8.82 -7.84 -6.79
CA LYS A 162 9.58 -8.76 -7.66
C LYS A 162 8.98 -8.84 -9.06
N LEU A 163 7.66 -9.02 -9.18
CA LEU A 163 6.95 -9.03 -10.46
C LEU A 163 7.23 -7.72 -11.22
N ARG A 164 7.11 -6.59 -10.53
CA ARG A 164 7.37 -5.27 -11.11
C ARG A 164 8.76 -5.15 -11.74
N SER A 165 9.79 -5.65 -11.05
CA SER A 165 11.17 -5.60 -11.55
C SER A 165 11.38 -6.36 -12.86
N ARG A 166 10.46 -7.26 -13.21
CA ARG A 166 10.47 -8.06 -14.44
C ARG A 166 9.52 -7.55 -15.52
N LEU A 167 8.58 -6.67 -15.17
CA LEU A 167 7.61 -6.15 -16.14
C LEU A 167 8.33 -5.32 -17.23
N PRO A 168 7.94 -5.49 -18.50
CA PRO A 168 8.43 -4.62 -19.57
C PRO A 168 7.96 -3.17 -19.31
N PRO A 169 8.60 -2.15 -19.92
CA PRO A 169 8.13 -0.77 -19.80
C PRO A 169 6.62 -0.66 -20.01
N LYS A 170 5.94 0.09 -19.13
CA LYS A 170 4.49 0.28 -19.20
C LYS A 170 4.16 0.94 -20.54
N GLY A 171 3.50 0.20 -21.44
CA GLY A 171 2.98 0.73 -22.69
C GLY A 171 1.72 1.58 -22.47
N GLU A 172 1.06 1.98 -23.55
CA GLU A 172 -0.18 2.78 -23.50
C GLU A 172 -1.41 2.01 -22.97
N LYS A 173 -1.32 0.68 -22.87
CA LYS A 173 -2.42 -0.16 -22.35
C LYS A 173 -2.66 0.08 -20.85
N TYR A 174 -3.90 -0.13 -20.42
CA TYR A 174 -4.30 -0.07 -19.01
C TYR A 174 -3.44 -0.97 -18.11
N ALA A 175 -3.17 -0.50 -16.89
CA ALA A 175 -2.38 -1.22 -15.88
C ALA A 175 -2.92 -2.63 -15.60
N TYR A 176 -4.24 -2.80 -15.68
CA TYR A 176 -4.95 -4.07 -15.52
C TYR A 176 -4.45 -5.17 -16.45
N TYR A 177 -4.21 -4.85 -17.73
CA TYR A 177 -3.76 -5.84 -18.71
C TYR A 177 -2.26 -6.07 -18.68
N TRP A 178 -1.49 -5.10 -18.19
CA TRP A 178 -0.03 -5.14 -18.31
C TRP A 178 0.61 -6.32 -17.58
N LYS A 179 0.21 -6.59 -16.33
CA LYS A 179 0.70 -7.75 -15.57
C LYS A 179 0.24 -9.07 -16.20
N ARG A 180 -1.02 -9.12 -16.64
CA ARG A 180 -1.62 -10.32 -17.26
C ARG A 180 -0.98 -10.66 -18.59
N ASP A 181 -0.77 -9.67 -19.45
CA ASP A 181 -0.10 -9.79 -20.74
C ASP A 181 1.33 -10.32 -20.55
N PHE A 182 2.06 -9.81 -19.54
CA PHE A 182 3.40 -10.30 -19.20
C PHE A 182 3.39 -11.74 -18.67
N LEU A 183 2.49 -12.08 -17.76
CA LEU A 183 2.38 -13.44 -17.26
C LEU A 183 1.97 -14.42 -18.37
N ALA A 184 1.07 -14.00 -19.27
CA ALA A 184 0.66 -14.78 -20.43
C ALA A 184 1.79 -15.04 -21.41
N SER A 185 2.74 -14.11 -21.55
CA SER A 185 3.90 -14.30 -22.43
C SER A 185 4.95 -15.26 -21.85
N ILE A 186 4.94 -15.48 -20.53
CA ILE A 186 5.73 -16.53 -19.86
C ILE A 186 4.98 -17.88 -19.99
N ASP A 187 3.76 -17.93 -19.48
CA ASP A 187 2.89 -19.10 -19.54
C ASP A 187 1.43 -18.65 -19.31
N SER A 188 0.55 -18.90 -20.29
CA SER A 188 -0.86 -18.54 -20.22
C SER A 188 -1.61 -19.11 -19.01
N ARG A 189 -1.10 -20.20 -18.41
CA ARG A 189 -1.68 -20.81 -17.21
C ARG A 189 -1.45 -19.95 -15.95
N LEU A 190 -0.52 -19.01 -15.97
CA LEU A 190 -0.26 -18.11 -14.84
C LEU A 190 -1.34 -17.04 -14.67
N VAL A 191 -2.02 -16.65 -15.76
CA VAL A 191 -3.06 -15.62 -15.72
C VAL A 191 -4.25 -16.00 -14.82
N PRO A 192 -4.89 -17.18 -14.95
CA PRO A 192 -5.97 -17.55 -14.05
C PRO A 192 -5.51 -17.65 -12.59
N VAL A 193 -4.31 -18.19 -12.34
CA VAL A 193 -3.75 -18.26 -10.98
C VAL A 193 -3.54 -16.86 -10.40
N PHE A 194 -3.00 -15.93 -11.18
CA PHE A 194 -2.82 -14.54 -10.78
C PHE A 194 -4.15 -13.83 -10.50
N ASN A 195 -5.19 -14.10 -11.31
CA ASN A 195 -6.52 -13.56 -11.06
C ASN A 195 -7.10 -14.05 -9.73
N GLU A 196 -6.97 -15.35 -9.42
CA GLU A 196 -7.42 -15.90 -8.13
C GLU A 196 -6.70 -15.25 -6.94
N VAL A 197 -5.39 -15.00 -7.06
CA VAL A 197 -4.62 -14.29 -6.03
C VAL A 197 -5.11 -12.84 -5.87
N MET A 198 -5.33 -12.12 -6.98
CA MET A 198 -5.85 -10.74 -6.97
C MET A 198 -7.24 -10.67 -6.34
N ASP A 199 -8.15 -11.55 -6.77
CA ASP A 199 -9.53 -11.57 -6.26
C ASP A 199 -9.55 -11.90 -4.76
N PHE A 200 -8.75 -12.88 -4.32
CA PHE A 200 -8.62 -13.17 -2.89
C PHE A 200 -8.11 -11.95 -2.12
N ARG A 201 -7.03 -11.33 -2.60
CA ARG A 201 -6.39 -10.16 -2.00
C ARG A 201 -7.40 -9.03 -1.82
N ASP A 202 -8.14 -8.68 -2.87
CA ASP A 202 -9.06 -7.56 -2.85
C ASP A 202 -10.22 -7.81 -1.88
N ASN A 203 -10.73 -9.04 -1.83
CA ASN A 203 -11.80 -9.40 -0.91
C ASN A 203 -11.33 -9.36 0.56
N VAL A 204 -10.14 -9.87 0.89
CA VAL A 204 -9.66 -9.86 2.29
C VAL A 204 -9.27 -8.46 2.76
N VAL A 205 -8.60 -7.66 1.91
CA VAL A 205 -8.19 -6.28 2.24
C VAL A 205 -9.42 -5.41 2.51
N HIS A 206 -10.45 -5.50 1.67
CA HIS A 206 -11.69 -4.75 1.85
C HIS A 206 -12.68 -5.37 2.85
N GLY A 207 -12.38 -6.55 3.41
CA GLY A 207 -13.20 -7.18 4.46
C GLY A 207 -14.47 -7.81 3.94
N GLN A 208 -14.47 -8.17 2.67
CA GLN A 208 -15.56 -8.86 1.99
C GLN A 208 -15.44 -10.39 2.15
N LEU A 209 -14.29 -10.88 2.64
CA LEU A 209 -14.02 -12.29 2.90
C LEU A 209 -13.28 -12.48 4.23
N GLU A 210 -13.86 -13.33 5.09
CA GLU A 210 -13.17 -13.90 6.26
C GLU A 210 -12.50 -15.23 5.87
N ALA A 211 -11.20 -15.20 5.58
CA ALA A 211 -10.45 -16.35 5.11
C ALA A 211 -9.84 -17.18 6.26
N THR A 212 -9.83 -18.50 6.09
CA THR A 212 -9.18 -19.43 7.03
C THR A 212 -7.67 -19.50 6.81
N THR A 213 -6.92 -20.04 7.77
CA THR A 213 -5.48 -20.31 7.61
C THR A 213 -5.18 -21.19 6.39
N LYS A 214 -6.09 -22.12 6.05
CA LYS A 214 -5.93 -22.98 4.87
C LYS A 214 -6.03 -22.17 3.58
N ASP A 215 -6.98 -21.24 3.51
CA ASP A 215 -7.18 -20.39 2.33
C ASP A 215 -5.96 -19.49 2.10
N TYR A 216 -5.43 -18.87 3.16
CA TYR A 216 -4.18 -18.09 3.08
C TYR A 216 -3.00 -18.94 2.58
N LYS A 217 -2.85 -20.15 3.11
CA LYS A 217 -1.78 -21.06 2.66
C LYS A 217 -1.92 -21.38 1.17
N GLU A 218 -3.12 -21.73 0.72
CA GLU A 218 -3.37 -22.04 -0.69
C GLU A 218 -3.01 -20.86 -1.61
N ILE A 219 -3.39 -19.64 -1.23
CA ILE A 219 -3.09 -18.44 -2.03
C ILE A 219 -1.59 -18.11 -1.99
N ILE A 220 -0.91 -18.32 -0.85
CA ILE A 220 0.55 -18.17 -0.76
C ILE A 220 1.25 -19.19 -1.67
N ASP A 221 0.81 -20.46 -1.69
CA ASP A 221 1.35 -21.49 -2.59
C ASP A 221 1.17 -21.08 -4.07
N LYS A 222 0.05 -20.41 -4.42
CA LYS A 222 -0.18 -19.84 -5.76
C LYS A 222 0.78 -18.69 -6.08
N ILE A 223 1.06 -17.81 -5.12
CA ILE A 223 2.08 -16.75 -5.27
C ILE A 223 3.46 -17.37 -5.51
N GLU A 224 3.82 -18.41 -4.76
CA GLU A 224 5.09 -19.14 -4.93
C GLU A 224 5.19 -19.81 -6.30
N TYR A 225 4.10 -20.44 -6.76
CA TYR A 225 4.01 -21.01 -8.10
C TYR A 225 4.29 -19.96 -9.19
N ILE A 226 3.62 -18.80 -9.13
CA ILE A 226 3.89 -17.70 -10.08
C ILE A 226 5.34 -17.23 -9.96
N ASN A 227 5.84 -17.05 -8.73
CA ASN A 227 7.21 -16.62 -8.46
C ASN A 227 8.28 -17.55 -9.04
N SER A 228 8.01 -18.85 -9.06
CA SER A 228 8.91 -19.86 -9.62
C SER A 228 9.06 -19.73 -11.13
N ALA A 229 8.00 -19.28 -11.82
CA ALA A 229 8.00 -19.05 -13.27
C ALA A 229 8.63 -17.69 -13.67
N LEU A 230 8.94 -16.81 -12.70
CA LEU A 230 9.64 -15.54 -12.95
C LEU A 230 11.17 -15.68 -12.99
N TYR A 231 11.71 -16.89 -12.76
CA TYR A 231 13.14 -17.22 -12.86
C TYR A 231 13.47 -17.85 -14.20
#